data_AF-A0A0F9DUS1-F1
#
_entry.id   AF-A0A0F9DUS1-F1
#
_cell.length_a   1.000
_cell.length_b   1.000
_cell.length_c   1.000
_cell.angle_alpha   90.00
_cell.angle_beta   90.00
_cell.angle_gamma   90.00
#
_symmetry.space_group_name_H-M   'P 1'
#
loop_
_entity.id
_entity.type
_entity.pdbx_description
1 polymer ?
#
loop_
_entity_poly.entity_id
_entity_poly.type
_entity_poly.pdbx_seq_one_letter_code
_entity_poly.pdbx_strand_id
1 'polypeptide(L)'
;MDSETLDMVDGLLATKGFHDDRESAISLMEVGVQEGTIGDIAEVIARRYSLQPQVVIEWFTEVLNRRVEETTQLIQKLTKLRVDNVGGQ
;
A
#
# COMPACT_ATOMS: atom_id res chain seq x y z
N MET A 1 10.08 1.05 6.29
CA MET A 1 10.02 2.51 6.10
C MET A 1 9.26 3.10 7.27
N ASP A 2 9.68 4.22 7.85
CA ASP A 2 8.86 4.91 8.86
C ASP A 2 7.79 5.79 8.20
N SER A 3 6.83 6.30 8.97
CA SER A 3 5.71 7.08 8.40
C SER A 3 6.16 8.36 7.73
N GLU A 4 7.18 9.03 8.26
CA GLU A 4 7.70 10.28 7.70
C GLU A 4 8.34 10.04 6.32
N THR A 5 9.10 8.96 6.18
CA THR A 5 9.70 8.55 4.91
C THR A 5 8.62 8.13 3.90
N LEU A 6 7.56 7.46 4.36
CA LEU A 6 6.44 7.09 3.48
C LEU A 6 5.71 8.33 2.96
N ASP A 7 5.37 9.27 3.86
CA ASP A 7 4.67 10.49 3.50
C ASP A 7 5.52 11.36 2.54
N MET A 8 6.84 11.36 2.73
CA MET A 8 7.78 12.00 1.80
C MET A 8 7.78 11.33 0.42
N VAL A 9 7.81 10.00 0.34
CA VAL A 9 7.74 9.26 -0.93
C VAL A 9 6.39 9.48 -1.60
N ASP A 10 5.28 9.41 -0.86
CA ASP A 10 3.94 9.70 -1.36
C ASP A 10 3.83 11.16 -1.85
N GLY A 11 4.45 12.12 -1.16
CA GLY A 11 4.53 13.53 -1.60
C GLY A 11 5.36 13.74 -2.87
N LEU A 12 6.51 13.08 -2.98
CA LEU A 12 7.36 13.10 -4.19
C LEU A 12 6.64 12.48 -5.39
N LEU A 13 5.87 11.44 -5.15
CA LEU A 13 5.05 10.80 -6.17
C LEU A 13 3.87 11.73 -6.55
N ALA A 14 3.13 12.24 -5.58
CA ALA A 14 1.97 13.11 -5.82
C ALA A 14 2.32 14.36 -6.63
N THR A 15 3.45 15.01 -6.35
CA THR A 15 3.92 16.20 -7.11
C THR A 15 4.27 15.90 -8.56
N LYS A 16 4.48 14.62 -8.93
CA LYS A 16 4.73 14.16 -10.31
C LYS A 16 3.47 13.67 -11.03
N GLY A 17 2.28 13.95 -10.48
CA GLY A 17 1.00 13.51 -11.05
C GLY A 17 0.62 12.09 -10.68
N PHE A 18 1.27 11.49 -9.67
CA PHE A 18 1.04 10.10 -9.29
C PHE A 18 -0.34 9.83 -8.69
N HIS A 19 -1.16 10.84 -8.40
CA HIS A 19 -2.42 10.59 -7.69
C HIS A 19 -3.36 9.65 -8.45
N ASP A 20 -3.43 9.79 -9.78
CA ASP A 20 -4.20 8.90 -10.67
C ASP A 20 -3.43 7.61 -11.01
N ASP A 21 -2.09 7.70 -11.09
CA ASP A 21 -1.21 6.56 -11.36
C ASP A 21 -1.01 5.65 -10.13
N ARG A 22 -1.38 6.09 -8.91
CA ARG A 22 -1.12 5.37 -7.63
C ARG A 22 -1.88 4.07 -7.55
N GLU A 23 -3.18 4.10 -7.82
CA GLU A 23 -4.00 2.88 -7.85
C GLU A 23 -3.52 1.94 -8.96
N SER A 24 -3.18 2.47 -10.13
CA SER A 24 -2.61 1.69 -11.23
C SER A 24 -1.26 1.06 -10.85
N ALA A 25 -0.39 1.80 -10.17
CA ALA A 25 0.90 1.30 -9.69
C ALA A 25 0.73 0.23 -8.62
N ILE A 26 -0.22 0.40 -7.69
CA ILE A 26 -0.57 -0.62 -6.70
C ILE A 26 -1.08 -1.88 -7.41
N SER A 27 -2.03 -1.77 -8.34
CA SER A 27 -2.54 -2.92 -9.09
C SER A 27 -1.44 -3.63 -9.88
N LEU A 28 -0.53 -2.90 -10.53
CA LEU A 28 0.61 -3.48 -11.23
C LEU A 28 1.55 -4.21 -10.25
N MET A 29 1.88 -3.60 -9.11
CA MET A 29 2.73 -4.24 -8.10
C MET A 29 2.08 -5.49 -7.50
N GLU A 30 0.76 -5.51 -7.31
CA GLU A 30 0.00 -6.69 -6.87
C GLU A 30 0.11 -7.84 -7.88
N VAL A 31 -0.07 -7.56 -9.18
CA VAL A 31 0.16 -8.54 -10.25
C VAL A 31 1.61 -9.01 -10.24
N GLY A 32 2.57 -8.10 -10.07
CA GLY A 32 3.99 -8.43 -9.98
C GLY A 32 4.35 -9.37 -8.84
N VAL A 33 3.71 -9.24 -7.68
CA VAL A 33 3.86 -10.20 -6.57
C VAL A 33 3.32 -11.57 -6.97
N GLN A 34 2.13 -11.62 -7.56
CA GLN A 34 1.45 -12.88 -7.91
C GLN A 34 2.20 -13.65 -9.00
N GLU A 35 2.79 -12.94 -9.96
CA GLU A 35 3.51 -13.52 -11.10
C GLU A 35 5.03 -13.68 -10.85
N GLY A 36 5.55 -13.17 -9.74
CA GLY A 36 6.98 -13.21 -9.41
C GLY A 36 7.83 -12.21 -10.21
N THR A 37 7.21 -11.15 -10.75
CA THR A 37 7.82 -10.11 -11.60
C THR A 37 7.93 -8.75 -10.90
N ILE A 38 7.78 -8.71 -9.57
CA ILE A 38 7.79 -7.46 -8.78
C ILE A 38 9.03 -6.59 -9.02
N GLY A 39 10.20 -7.21 -9.25
CA GLY A 39 11.45 -6.48 -9.53
C GLY A 39 11.36 -5.66 -10.82
N ASP A 40 10.88 -6.25 -11.89
CA ASP A 40 10.74 -5.60 -13.20
C ASP A 40 9.75 -4.43 -13.14
N ILE A 41 8.63 -4.62 -12.43
CA ILE A 41 7.63 -3.57 -12.24
C ILE A 41 8.19 -2.43 -11.38
N ALA A 42 8.91 -2.76 -10.31
CA ALA A 42 9.57 -1.78 -9.47
C ALA A 42 10.60 -0.96 -10.26
N GLU A 43 11.35 -1.56 -11.19
CA GLU A 43 12.28 -0.84 -12.06
C GLU A 43 11.57 0.17 -12.98
N VAL A 44 10.44 -0.21 -13.57
CA VAL A 44 9.65 0.67 -14.44
C VAL A 44 9.13 1.89 -13.68
N ILE A 45 8.54 1.66 -12.51
CA ILE A 45 8.03 2.73 -11.63
C ILE A 45 9.18 3.60 -11.14
N ALA A 46 10.26 2.99 -10.66
CA ALA A 46 11.44 3.70 -10.18
C ALA A 46 12.03 4.63 -11.24
N ARG A 47 12.14 4.17 -12.49
CA ARG A 47 12.60 5.00 -13.60
C ARG A 47 11.69 6.19 -13.87
N ARG A 48 10.37 5.96 -13.89
CA ARG A 48 9.37 7.02 -14.13
C ARG A 48 9.43 8.12 -13.08
N TYR A 49 9.70 7.76 -11.82
CA TYR A 49 9.67 8.69 -10.69
C TYR A 49 11.05 9.05 -10.13
N SER A 50 12.14 8.63 -10.80
CA SER A 50 13.52 8.89 -10.36
C SER A 50 13.81 8.34 -8.95
N LEU A 51 13.27 7.17 -8.63
CA LEU A 51 13.48 6.45 -7.38
C LEU A 51 14.46 5.29 -7.59
N GLN A 52 14.87 4.65 -6.49
CA GLN A 52 15.53 3.36 -6.53
C GLN A 52 14.45 2.24 -6.53
N PRO A 53 14.61 1.13 -7.27
CA PRO A 53 13.65 0.03 -7.28
C PRO A 53 13.34 -0.52 -5.88
N GLN A 54 14.38 -0.64 -5.04
CA GLN A 54 14.27 -1.00 -3.62
C GLN A 54 13.26 -0.12 -2.87
N VAL A 55 13.28 1.20 -3.10
CA VAL A 55 12.38 2.15 -2.44
C VAL A 55 10.93 1.93 -2.87
N VAL A 56 10.69 1.56 -4.13
CA VAL A 56 9.35 1.24 -4.64
C VAL A 56 8.80 -0.04 -3.98
N ILE A 57 9.64 -1.07 -3.82
CA ILE A 57 9.26 -2.31 -3.14
C ILE A 57 8.97 -2.06 -1.65
N GLU A 58 9.79 -1.25 -0.99
CA GLU A 58 9.60 -0.88 0.42
C GLU A 58 8.33 -0.05 0.61
N TRP A 59 8.09 0.93 -0.27
CA TRP A 59 6.84 1.69 -0.31
C TRP A 59 5.63 0.76 -0.47
N PHE A 60 5.66 -0.15 -1.43
CA PHE A 60 4.55 -1.06 -1.67
C PHE A 60 4.30 -2.01 -0.49
N THR A 61 5.37 -2.50 0.14
CA THR A 61 5.30 -3.33 1.35
C THR A 61 4.60 -2.57 2.49
N GLU A 62 4.94 -1.30 2.68
CA GLU A 62 4.32 -0.45 3.70
C GLU A 62 2.85 -0.16 3.41
N VAL A 63 2.50 0.07 2.13
CA VAL A 63 1.09 0.19 1.70
C VAL A 63 0.29 -1.06 2.08
N LEU A 64 0.84 -2.26 1.87
CA LEU A 64 0.19 -3.51 2.25
C LEU A 64 0.06 -3.66 3.77
N ASN A 65 1.10 -3.32 4.54
CA ASN A 65 1.06 -3.37 6.00
C ASN A 65 -0.06 -2.50 6.58
N ARG A 66 -0.21 -1.26 6.08
CA ARG A 66 -1.29 -0.36 6.50
C ARG A 66 -2.67 -0.91 6.14
N ARG A 67 -2.83 -1.47 4.94
CA ARG A 67 -4.10 -2.13 4.54
C ARG A 67 -4.44 -3.31 5.46
N VAL A 68 -3.45 -4.10 5.87
CA VAL A 68 -3.63 -5.20 6.83
C VAL A 68 -4.05 -4.67 8.20
N GLU A 69 -3.40 -3.61 8.68
CA GLU A 69 -3.74 -2.99 9.97
C GLU A 69 -5.16 -2.42 9.96
N GLU A 70 -5.52 -1.63 8.95
CA GLU A 70 -6.86 -1.06 8.78
C GLU A 70 -7.93 -2.16 8.71
N THR A 71 -7.68 -3.20 7.92
CA THR A 71 -8.59 -4.36 7.81
C THR A 71 -8.73 -5.08 9.15
N THR A 72 -7.63 -5.24 9.89
CA THR A 72 -7.65 -5.85 11.22
C THR A 72 -8.49 -5.03 12.21
N GLN A 73 -8.33 -3.70 12.20
CA GLN A 73 -9.14 -2.80 13.02
C GLN A 73 -10.64 -2.88 12.66
N LEU A 74 -10.97 -2.98 11.36
CA LEU A 74 -12.34 -3.17 10.91
C LEU A 74 -12.94 -4.49 11.40
N ILE A 75 -12.18 -5.60 11.30
CA ILE A 75 -12.60 -6.91 11.81
C ILE A 75 -12.83 -6.86 13.33
N GLN A 76 -11.95 -6.19 14.08
CA GLN A 76 -12.12 -6.00 15.53
C GLN A 76 -13.40 -5.21 15.86
N LYS A 77 -13.66 -4.12 15.13
CA LYS A 77 -14.89 -3.32 15.28
C LYS A 77 -16.14 -4.15 14.97
N LEU A 78 -16.14 -4.89 13.87
CA LEU A 78 -17.26 -5.78 13.51
C LEU A 78 -17.50 -6.87 14.56
N THR A 79 -16.43 -7.45 15.09
CA THR A 79 -16.52 -8.47 16.14
C THR A 79 -17.13 -7.90 17.42
N LYS A 80 -16.72 -6.69 17.81
CA LYS A 80 -17.29 -5.98 18.96
C LYS A 80 -18.78 -5.67 18.74
N LEU A 81 -19.14 -5.10 17.59
CA LEU A 81 -20.54 -4.82 17.25
C LEU A 81 -21.40 -6.09 17.25
N ARG A 82 -20.86 -7.22 16.79
CA ARG A 82 -21.56 -8.51 16.88
C ARG A 82 -21.81 -8.93 18.33
N VAL A 83 -20.82 -8.79 19.22
CA VAL A 83 -20.99 -9.13 20.65
C VAL A 83 -22.02 -8.19 21.31
N ASP A 84 -21.91 -6.89 21.07
CA ASP A 84 -22.79 -5.87 21.63
C ASP A 84 -24.25 -6.03 21.15
N ASN A 85 -24.46 -6.42 19.88
CA ASN A 85 -25.80 -6.59 19.30
C ASN A 85 -26.42 -7.99 19.53
N VAL A 86 -25.64 -9.04 19.76
CA VAL A 86 -26.15 -10.42 19.91
C VAL A 86 -26.19 -10.89 21.37
N GLY A 87 -25.36 -10.31 22.25
CA GLY A 87 -25.32 -10.64 23.69
C GLY A 87 -26.27 -9.82 24.58
N GLY A 88 -27.10 -8.96 23.99
CA GLY A 88 -28.03 -8.06 24.71
C GLY A 88 -29.45 -8.60 24.88
N GLN A 89 -29.67 -9.92 24.82
CA GLN A 89 -30.95 -10.58 25.11
C GLN A 89 -30.84 -11.53 26.30
#